data_AF-A0A6L5NZF7-F1
#
_entry.id   AF-A0A6L5NZF7-F1
#
_cell.length_a   1.000
_cell.length_b   1.000
_cell.length_c   1.000
_cell.angle_alpha   90.00
_cell.angle_beta   90.00
_cell.angle_gamma   90.00
#
_symmetry.space_group_name_H-M   'P 1'
#
loop_
_entity.id
_entity.type
_entity.pdbx_description
1 polymer ?
#
loop_
_entity_poly.entity_id
_entity_poly.type
_entity_poly.pdbx_seq_one_letter_code
_entity_poly.pdbx_strand_id
1 'polypeptide(L)' 'MLDTTKVQYPPKQLIQTWVWMMIESGNSELEDKGRKNLISAFGSLAKANEYLVHLAK' A
#
# COMPACT_ATOMS: atom_id res chain seq x y z
N MET A 1 15.52 20.02 17.45
CA MET A 1 15.27 18.57 17.42
C MET A 1 14.21 18.33 16.37
N LEU A 2 14.62 17.83 15.21
CA LEU A 2 13.73 17.57 14.07
C LEU A 2 13.69 16.06 13.93
N ASP A 3 12.69 15.43 14.55
CA ASP A 3 12.43 13.99 14.41
C ASP A 3 11.87 13.71 13.01
N THR A 4 12.76 13.73 12.00
CA THR A 4 12.42 13.70 10.56
C THR A 4 12.20 12.32 9.97
N THR A 5 11.84 11.30 10.75
CA THR A 5 11.71 9.93 10.20
C THR A 5 10.47 9.18 10.68
N LYS A 6 9.36 9.87 10.95
CA LYS A 6 8.06 9.18 10.94
C LYS A 6 7.70 8.88 9.48
N VAL A 7 7.88 7.63 9.08
CA VAL A 7 7.40 7.11 7.80
C VAL A 7 5.91 7.43 7.69
N GLN A 8 5.56 8.31 6.77
CA GLN A 8 4.17 8.70 6.55
C GLN A 8 3.55 7.74 5.55
N TYR A 9 2.72 6.84 6.05
CA TYR A 9 1.98 5.91 5.21
C TYR A 9 0.76 6.59 4.56
N PRO A 10 0.33 6.12 3.37
CA PRO A 10 -0.90 6.60 2.77
C PRO A 10 -2.14 6.30 3.63
N PRO A 11 -3.25 7.03 3.43
CA PRO A 11 -4.51 6.74 4.11
C PRO A 11 -5.01 5.31 3.83
N LYS A 12 -5.67 4.69 4.82
CA LYS A 12 -6.19 3.31 4.73
C LYS A 12 -7.02 3.06 3.48
N GLN A 13 -7.92 3.98 3.14
CA GLN A 13 -8.79 3.87 1.97
C GLN A 13 -7.99 3.79 0.67
N LEU A 14 -6.90 4.58 0.56
CA LEU A 14 -6.07 4.58 -0.63
C LEU A 14 -5.30 3.25 -0.78
N ILE A 15 -4.83 2.70 0.34
CA ILE A 15 -4.18 1.37 0.35
C ILE A 15 -5.19 0.29 -0.06
N GLN A 16 -6.42 0.35 0.47
CA GLN A 16 -7.50 -0.58 0.10
C GLN A 16 -7.82 -0.50 -1.40
N THR A 17 -7.87 0.71 -1.98
CA THR A 17 -8.06 0.88 -3.42
C THR A 17 -6.93 0.22 -4.21
N TRP A 18 -5.68 0.34 -3.79
CA TRP A 18 -4.56 -0.31 -4.50
C TRP A 18 -4.57 -1.83 -4.36
N VAL A 19 -5.03 -2.37 -3.21
CA VAL A 19 -5.27 -3.79 -3.06
C VAL A 19 -6.37 -4.24 -4.02
N TRP A 20 -7.53 -3.58 -4.01
CA TRP A 20 -8.63 -3.86 -4.95
C TRP A 20 -8.16 -3.83 -6.41
N MET A 21 -7.35 -2.83 -6.79
CA MET A 21 -6.75 -2.75 -8.11
C MET A 21 -5.96 -4.02 -8.47
N MET A 22 -5.22 -4.60 -7.53
CA MET A 22 -4.44 -5.82 -7.75
C MET A 22 -5.24 -7.12 -7.81
N ILE A 23 -6.33 -7.23 -7.06
CA ILE A 23 -7.01 -8.53 -6.86
C ILE A 23 -8.40 -8.63 -7.50
N GLU A 24 -9.08 -7.50 -7.69
CA GLU A 24 -10.50 -7.47 -8.05
C GLU A 24 -10.80 -6.65 -9.32
N SER A 25 -9.84 -5.85 -9.81
CA SER A 25 -10.12 -4.95 -10.95
C SER A 25 -10.34 -5.66 -12.28
N GLY A 26 -9.77 -6.86 -12.47
CA GLY A 26 -9.79 -7.60 -13.74
C GLY A 26 -9.14 -6.84 -14.90
N ASN A 27 -8.34 -5.81 -14.62
CA ASN A 27 -7.69 -4.95 -15.60
C ASN A 27 -6.18 -4.94 -15.35
N SER A 28 -5.40 -5.49 -16.28
CA SER A 28 -3.95 -5.66 -16.12
C SER A 28 -3.20 -4.34 -15.89
N GLU A 29 -3.67 -3.22 -16.45
CA GLU A 29 -3.05 -1.90 -16.20
C GLU A 29 -3.29 -1.45 -14.75
N LEU A 30 -4.52 -1.63 -14.24
CA LEU A 30 -4.86 -1.32 -12.86
C LEU A 30 -4.12 -2.24 -11.89
N GLU A 31 -4.02 -3.53 -12.19
CA GLU A 31 -3.26 -4.49 -11.37
C GLU A 31 -1.80 -4.06 -11.20
N ASP A 32 -1.13 -3.72 -12.32
CA ASP A 32 0.24 -3.25 -12.30
C ASP A 32 0.39 -1.92 -11.56
N LYS A 33 -0.56 -1.00 -11.73
CA LYS A 33 -0.56 0.30 -11.05
C LYS A 33 -0.77 0.14 -9.54
N GLY A 34 -1.69 -0.72 -9.10
CA GLY A 34 -1.90 -1.05 -7.69
C GLY A 34 -0.63 -1.62 -7.05
N ARG A 35 0.02 -2.56 -7.73
CA ARG A 35 1.30 -3.15 -7.31
C ARG A 35 2.41 -2.09 -7.17
N LYS A 36 2.58 -1.24 -8.18
CA LYS A 36 3.59 -0.16 -8.17
C LYS A 36 3.35 0.83 -7.04
N ASN A 37 2.10 1.20 -6.77
CA ASN A 37 1.78 2.10 -5.68
C ASN A 37 2.13 1.52 -4.31
N LEU A 38 1.80 0.24 -4.06
CA LEU A 38 2.15 -0.44 -2.82
C LEU A 38 3.66 -0.58 -2.64
N ILE A 39 4.40 -0.93 -3.70
CA ILE A 39 5.87 -1.01 -3.63
C ILE A 39 6.48 0.36 -3.39
N SER A 40 5.98 1.42 -4.05
CA SER A 40 6.48 2.79 -3.86
C SER A 40 6.27 3.28 -2.43
N ALA A 41 5.09 3.03 -1.85
CA ALA A 41 4.75 3.49 -0.51
C ALA A 41 5.39 2.68 0.62
N PHE A 42 5.58 1.37 0.43
CA PHE A 42 6.01 0.46 1.51
C PHE A 42 7.38 -0.18 1.27
N GLY A 43 7.98 0.01 0.10
CA GLY A 43 9.23 -0.63 -0.34
C GLY A 43 9.06 -2.07 -0.82
N SER A 44 8.06 -2.80 -0.33
CA SER A 44 7.72 -4.14 -0.82
C SER A 44 6.25 -4.49 -0.48
N LEU A 45 5.70 -5.49 -1.18
CA LEU A 45 4.37 -6.01 -0.87
C LEU A 45 4.33 -6.69 0.51
N ALA A 46 5.43 -7.32 0.95
CA ALA A 46 5.53 -7.92 2.28
C ALA A 46 5.37 -6.86 3.39
N LYS A 47 6.08 -5.72 3.27
CA LYS A 47 5.95 -4.60 4.20
C LYS A 47 4.56 -3.94 4.17
N ALA A 48 3.94 -3.86 2.99
CA ALA A 48 2.56 -3.39 2.86
C ALA A 48 1.59 -4.32 3.61
N ASN A 49 1.77 -5.64 3.50
CA ASN A 49 0.96 -6.61 4.23
C ASN A 49 1.19 -6.54 5.75
N GLU A 50 2.44 -6.43 6.20
CA GLU A 50 2.78 -6.25 7.63
C GLU A 50 2.08 -5.03 8.25
N TYR A 51 2.03 -3.92 7.50
CA TYR A 51 1.33 -2.71 7.90
C TYR A 51 -0.18 -2.91 7.99
N LEU A 52 -0.79 -3.53 6.98
CA LEU A 52 -2.23 -3.82 6.96
C LEU A 52 -2.66 -4.74 8.10
N VAL A 53 -1.84 -5.75 8.42
CA VAL A 53 -2.08 -6.66 9.56
C VAL A 53 -1.99 -5.92 10.90
N HIS A 54 -1.07 -4.96 11.04
CA HIS A 54 -0.98 -4.13 12.25
C HIS A 54 -2.19 -3.19 12.41
N LEU A 55 -2.70 -2.61 11.33
CA LEU A 55 -3.88 -1.73 11.36
C LEU A 55 -5.20 -2.45 11.68
N ALA A 56 -5.25 -3.77 11.52
CA ALA A 56 -6.44 -4.58 11.76
C ALA A 56 -6.59 -5.04 13.22
N LYS A 57 -5.59 -4.73 14.07
CA LYS A 57 -5.62 -4.96 15.52
C LYS A 57 -6.07 -3.71 16.26
#